data_AF-A0A1Y1I8E0-F1
#
_entry.id   AF-A0A1Y1I8E0-F1
#
_cell.length_a   1.000
_cell.length_b   1.000
_cell.length_c   1.000
_cell.angle_alpha   90.00
_cell.angle_beta   90.00
_cell.angle_gamma   90.00
#
_symmetry.space_group_name_H-M   'P 1'
#
loop_
_entity.id
_entity.type
_entity.pdbx_description
1 polymer ?
#
loop_
_entity_poly.entity_id
_entity_poly.type
_entity_poly.pdbx_seq_one_letter_code
_entity_poly.pdbx_strand_id
1 'polypeptide(L)'
;MDQGAAAREILPEATSPQTAAPPAGDPLLPVTLGELQELQASFAKDRDWDQFHSPRNLLLALVGEVGELSELFQWRGEVPRGLPGWTPPEREHLGEELADVLLYLVRLADVCGVDLGRAALRKLEKNAQKYPVDACRGSSQKYTAYQEAEAEGSKS
;
A
#
# COMPACT_ATOMS: atom_id res chain seq x y z
N MET A 1 34.11 11.64 -59.30
CA MET A 1 34.11 12.40 -58.02
C MET A 1 33.21 13.58 -58.28
N ASP A 2 32.06 13.77 -57.65
CA ASP A 2 31.65 13.37 -56.32
C ASP A 2 30.11 13.43 -56.17
N GLN A 3 29.63 12.47 -55.38
CA GLN A 3 28.37 12.26 -54.67
C GLN A 3 27.01 12.82 -55.18
N GLY A 4 26.13 11.88 -55.55
CA GLY A 4 24.69 12.07 -55.62
C GLY A 4 24.07 12.15 -54.21
N ALA A 5 23.26 13.18 -53.99
CA ALA A 5 22.51 13.36 -52.76
C ALA A 5 21.38 12.32 -52.66
N ALA A 6 21.52 11.38 -51.72
CA ALA A 6 20.46 10.45 -51.37
C ALA A 6 19.33 11.21 -50.65
N ALA A 7 18.12 11.12 -51.19
CA ALA A 7 16.91 11.57 -50.53
C ALA A 7 16.71 10.79 -49.23
N ARG A 8 16.74 11.48 -48.09
CA ARG A 8 16.37 10.93 -46.79
C ARG A 8 14.86 10.78 -46.75
N GLU A 9 14.40 9.55 -46.81
CA GLU A 9 13.02 9.16 -46.55
C GLU A 9 12.72 9.42 -45.07
N ILE A 10 11.87 10.42 -44.80
CA ILE A 10 11.45 10.80 -43.45
C ILE A 10 10.38 9.77 -43.04
N LEU A 11 10.76 8.82 -42.17
CA LEU A 11 9.81 7.92 -41.52
C LEU A 11 8.87 8.74 -40.61
N PRO A 12 7.56 8.44 -40.57
CA PRO A 12 6.65 9.13 -39.67
C PRO A 12 6.99 8.82 -38.22
N GLU A 13 7.03 9.87 -37.41
CA GLU A 13 7.27 9.83 -35.97
C GLU A 13 6.13 9.03 -35.30
N ALA A 14 6.48 7.87 -34.72
CA ALA A 14 5.52 7.05 -34.00
C ALA A 14 4.98 7.84 -32.80
N THR A 15 3.72 8.26 -32.88
CA THR A 15 3.03 8.93 -31.79
C THR A 15 2.91 7.91 -30.65
N SER A 16 3.66 8.13 -29.58
CA SER A 16 3.56 7.30 -28.37
C SER A 16 2.13 7.37 -27.84
N PRO A 17 1.48 6.24 -27.51
CA PRO A 17 0.16 6.28 -26.91
C PRO A 17 0.26 6.99 -25.57
N GLN A 18 -0.41 8.15 -25.47
CA GLN A 18 -0.59 8.89 -24.24
C GLN A 18 -1.41 8.00 -23.32
N THR A 19 -0.77 7.35 -22.36
CA THR A 19 -1.45 6.46 -21.42
C THR A 19 -2.35 7.30 -20.52
N ALA A 20 -3.67 7.15 -20.71
CA ALA A 20 -4.66 7.80 -19.87
C ALA A 20 -4.44 7.38 -18.40
N ALA A 21 -4.50 8.35 -17.48
CA ALA A 21 -4.55 8.06 -16.06
C ALA A 21 -5.77 7.18 -15.74
N PRO A 22 -5.69 6.28 -14.75
CA PRO A 22 -6.85 5.47 -14.36
C PRO A 22 -8.03 6.39 -13.99
N PRO A 23 -9.28 5.99 -14.29
CA PRO A 23 -10.45 6.79 -13.98
C PRO A 23 -10.51 7.02 -12.47
N ALA A 24 -10.67 8.28 -12.05
CA ALA A 24 -11.04 8.59 -10.69
C ALA A 24 -12.39 7.90 -10.40
N GLY A 25 -12.46 7.09 -9.33
CA GLY A 25 -13.67 6.36 -8.95
C GLY A 25 -14.89 7.28 -8.75
N ASP A 26 -16.09 6.69 -8.67
CA ASP A 26 -17.32 7.45 -8.38
C ASP A 26 -17.16 8.21 -7.06
N PRO A 27 -17.22 9.56 -7.07
CA PRO A 27 -16.98 10.37 -5.86
C PRO A 27 -18.02 10.15 -4.75
N LEU A 28 -19.12 9.43 -5.02
CA LEU A 28 -20.18 9.15 -4.05
C LEU A 28 -20.06 7.78 -3.36
N LEU A 29 -19.17 6.89 -3.83
CA LEU A 29 -18.96 5.57 -3.24
C LEU A 29 -17.56 5.43 -2.64
N PRO A 30 -17.42 4.74 -1.49
CA PRO A 30 -16.11 4.53 -0.87
C PRO A 30 -15.27 3.60 -1.75
N VAL A 31 -14.00 3.96 -1.94
CA VAL A 31 -13.02 3.13 -2.64
C VAL A 31 -12.75 1.85 -1.84
N THR A 32 -12.94 0.71 -2.48
CA THR A 32 -12.74 -0.63 -1.91
C THR A 32 -11.39 -1.23 -2.31
N LEU A 33 -10.92 -2.22 -1.53
CA LEU A 33 -9.72 -2.98 -1.90
C LEU A 33 -9.85 -3.72 -3.24
N GLY A 34 -11.07 -4.17 -3.57
CA GLY A 34 -11.35 -4.83 -4.85
C GLY A 34 -11.19 -3.87 -6.03
N GLU A 35 -11.75 -2.66 -5.92
CA GLU A 35 -11.58 -1.62 -6.95
C GLU A 35 -10.10 -1.23 -7.12
N LEU A 36 -9.35 -1.06 -6.03
CA LEU A 36 -7.91 -0.78 -6.11
C LEU A 36 -7.13 -1.90 -6.80
N GLN A 37 -7.46 -3.15 -6.50
CA GLN A 37 -6.86 -4.32 -7.14
C GLN A 37 -7.14 -4.32 -8.65
N GLU A 38 -8.38 -4.11 -9.06
CA GLU A 38 -8.79 -4.08 -10.47
C GLU A 38 -8.13 -2.93 -11.25
N LEU A 39 -8.11 -1.73 -10.66
CA LEU A 39 -7.47 -0.55 -11.26
C LEU A 39 -5.96 -0.76 -11.43
N GLN A 40 -5.27 -1.30 -10.41
CA GLN A 40 -3.84 -1.59 -10.50
C GLN A 40 -3.52 -2.69 -11.50
N ALA A 41 -4.31 -3.77 -11.53
CA ALA A 41 -4.12 -4.85 -12.50
C ALA A 41 -4.27 -4.35 -13.94
N SER A 42 -5.28 -3.50 -14.18
CA SER A 42 -5.48 -2.86 -15.48
C SER A 42 -4.31 -1.92 -15.84
N PHE A 43 -3.91 -1.07 -14.90
CA PHE A 43 -2.80 -0.13 -15.09
C PHE A 43 -1.47 -0.83 -15.43
N ALA A 44 -1.18 -1.94 -14.75
CA ALA A 44 0.02 -2.75 -14.97
C ALA A 44 -0.04 -3.47 -16.32
N LYS A 45 -1.18 -4.07 -16.66
CA LYS A 45 -1.39 -4.77 -17.93
C LYS A 45 -1.25 -3.84 -19.13
N ASP A 46 -1.82 -2.64 -19.05
CA ASP A 46 -1.76 -1.64 -20.13
C ASP A 46 -0.32 -1.18 -20.43
N ARG A 47 0.60 -1.40 -19.48
CA ARG A 47 2.02 -1.04 -19.60
C ARG A 47 2.94 -2.25 -19.77
N ASP A 48 2.38 -3.45 -19.87
CA ASP A 48 3.14 -4.71 -19.89
C ASP A 48 4.09 -4.87 -18.68
N TRP A 49 3.68 -4.34 -17.51
CA TRP A 49 4.51 -4.34 -16.30
C TRP A 49 4.40 -5.61 -15.47
N ASP A 50 3.49 -6.51 -15.83
CA ASP A 50 3.30 -7.78 -15.12
C ASP A 50 4.58 -8.63 -15.09
N GLN A 51 5.46 -8.48 -16.09
CA GLN A 51 6.77 -9.12 -16.13
C GLN A 51 7.71 -8.71 -14.98
N PHE A 52 7.53 -7.50 -14.42
CA PHE A 52 8.35 -6.98 -13.31
C PHE A 52 7.72 -7.24 -11.94
N HIS A 53 6.42 -7.57 -11.91
CA HIS A 53 5.62 -7.76 -10.70
C HIS A 53 5.73 -9.17 -10.10
N SER A 54 6.95 -9.69 -9.95
CA SER A 54 7.14 -10.90 -9.13
C SER A 54 6.85 -10.60 -7.64
N PRO A 55 6.39 -11.59 -6.83
CA PRO A 55 6.12 -11.38 -5.41
C PRO A 55 7.29 -10.78 -4.64
N ARG A 56 8.53 -11.20 -4.96
CA ARG A 56 9.74 -10.66 -4.33
C ARG A 56 9.94 -9.19 -4.67
N ASN A 57 9.76 -8.80 -5.94
CA ASN A 57 9.99 -7.41 -6.35
C ASN A 57 8.95 -6.48 -5.73
N LEU A 58 7.68 -6.90 -5.72
CA LEU A 58 6.60 -6.14 -5.07
C LEU A 58 6.82 -5.99 -3.56
N LEU A 59 7.32 -7.05 -2.89
CA LEU A 59 7.69 -6.96 -1.48
C LEU A 59 8.84 -5.97 -1.24
N LEU A 60 9.86 -5.96 -2.10
CA LEU A 60 10.97 -5.02 -1.97
C LEU A 60 10.54 -3.57 -2.23
N ALA A 61 9.65 -3.34 -3.21
CA ALA A 61 9.06 -2.03 -3.45
C ALA A 61 8.23 -1.57 -2.24
N LEU A 62 7.37 -2.44 -1.70
CA LEU A 62 6.61 -2.17 -0.47
C LEU A 62 7.52 -1.76 0.71
N VAL A 63 8.67 -2.42 0.87
CA VAL A 63 9.64 -2.05 1.91
C VAL A 63 10.25 -0.67 1.66
N GLY A 64 10.47 -0.31 0.39
CA GLY A 64 10.89 1.04 -0.02
C GLY A 64 9.89 2.10 0.44
N GLU A 65 8.62 1.94 0.09
CA GLU A 65 7.56 2.91 0.47
C GLU A 65 7.36 3.00 1.99
N VAL A 66 7.53 1.89 2.72
CA VAL A 66 7.54 1.93 4.19
C VAL A 66 8.74 2.74 4.72
N GLY A 67 9.86 2.69 4.02
CA GLY A 67 11.03 3.53 4.27
C GLY A 67 10.72 5.01 4.07
N GLU A 68 10.19 5.38 2.90
CA GLU A 68 9.81 6.77 2.56
C GLU A 68 8.78 7.32 3.56
N LEU A 69 7.74 6.55 3.87
CA LEU A 69 6.79 6.85 4.94
C LEU A 69 7.49 7.09 6.29
N SER A 70 8.50 6.29 6.62
CA SER A 70 9.25 6.43 7.88
C SER A 70 10.10 7.71 7.92
N GLU A 71 10.62 8.15 6.77
CA GLU A 71 11.41 9.39 6.66
C GLU A 71 10.60 10.64 7.06
N LEU A 72 9.28 10.63 6.86
CA LEU A 72 8.40 11.71 7.29
C LEU A 72 8.36 11.91 8.82
N PHE A 73 8.65 10.84 9.57
CA PHE A 73 8.58 10.81 11.03
C PHE A 73 9.97 10.78 11.70
N GLN A 74 11.03 10.38 10.99
CA GLN A 74 12.32 10.02 11.59
C GLN A 74 12.95 11.10 12.51
N TRP A 75 12.72 12.38 12.22
CA TRP A 75 13.25 13.51 13.00
C TRP A 75 12.18 14.25 13.82
N ARG A 76 10.96 13.72 13.84
CA ARG A 76 9.89 14.26 14.67
C ARG A 76 9.99 13.58 16.04
N GLY A 77 9.84 14.35 17.12
CA GLY A 77 9.67 13.79 18.46
C GLY A 77 8.35 13.04 18.58
N GLU A 78 7.70 13.10 19.74
CA GLU A 78 6.34 12.58 19.85
C GLU A 78 5.40 13.32 18.88
N VAL A 79 4.75 12.57 17.99
CA VAL A 79 3.78 13.12 17.03
C VAL A 79 2.36 12.92 17.57
N PRO A 80 1.67 14.00 17.99
CA PRO A 80 0.32 13.91 18.52
C PRO A 80 -0.72 13.56 17.43
N ARG A 81 -1.82 12.95 17.87
CA ARG A 81 -2.97 12.64 17.00
C ARG A 81 -3.47 13.90 16.31
N GLY A 82 -3.86 13.75 15.03
CA GLY A 82 -4.35 14.88 14.21
C GLY A 82 -3.24 15.73 13.59
N LEU A 83 -1.96 15.44 13.91
CA LEU A 83 -0.78 16.08 13.31
C LEU A 83 -0.75 17.62 13.45
N PRO A 84 -1.09 18.21 14.62
CA PRO A 84 -0.98 19.66 14.79
C PRO A 84 0.45 20.14 14.45
N GLY A 85 0.55 21.25 13.71
CA GLY A 85 1.82 21.79 13.23
C GLY A 85 2.29 21.24 11.88
N TRP A 86 1.63 20.22 11.32
CA TRP A 86 1.89 19.79 9.94
C TRP A 86 1.15 20.70 8.96
N THR A 87 1.90 21.22 8.00
CA THR A 87 1.44 22.02 6.87
C THR A 87 0.61 21.18 5.88
N PRO A 88 -0.22 21.81 5.03
CA PRO A 88 -0.98 21.08 4.01
C PRO A 88 -0.11 20.21 3.09
N PRO A 89 1.05 20.68 2.56
CA PRO A 89 1.92 19.83 1.75
C PRO A 89 2.49 18.62 2.49
N GLU A 90 2.86 18.76 3.77
CA GLU A 90 3.34 17.60 4.56
C GLU A 90 2.24 16.55 4.78
N ARG A 91 0.98 16.98 4.88
CA ARG A 91 -0.17 16.07 5.02
C ARG A 91 -0.53 15.40 3.71
N GLU A 92 -0.40 16.12 2.61
CA GLU A 92 -0.56 15.56 1.26
C GLU A 92 0.50 14.49 1.01
N HIS A 93 1.76 14.81 1.26
CA HIS A 93 2.87 13.87 1.12
C HIS A 93 2.73 12.63 2.02
N LEU A 94 2.29 12.81 3.28
CA LEU A 94 1.93 11.67 4.13
C LEU A 94 0.82 10.80 3.52
N GLY A 95 -0.15 11.42 2.86
CA GLY A 95 -1.22 10.71 2.16
C GLY A 95 -0.70 9.90 0.97
N GLU A 96 0.26 10.44 0.22
CA GLU A 96 0.94 9.77 -0.90
C GLU A 96 1.68 8.53 -0.40
N GLU A 97 2.56 8.67 0.59
CA GLU A 97 3.35 7.54 1.13
C GLU A 97 2.47 6.43 1.74
N LEU A 98 1.38 6.82 2.43
CA LEU A 98 0.40 5.86 2.94
C LEU A 98 -0.33 5.13 1.79
N ALA A 99 -0.62 5.84 0.70
CA ALA A 99 -1.26 5.26 -0.47
C ALA A 99 -0.30 4.30 -1.19
N ASP A 100 0.97 4.64 -1.36
CA ASP A 100 1.94 3.78 -2.04
C ASP A 100 2.17 2.46 -1.27
N VAL A 101 2.29 2.51 0.06
CA VAL A 101 2.31 1.31 0.91
C VAL A 101 1.06 0.45 0.71
N LEU A 102 -0.13 1.07 0.67
CA LEU A 102 -1.39 0.36 0.44
C LEU A 102 -1.42 -0.28 -0.95
N LEU A 103 -1.04 0.46 -1.99
CA LEU A 103 -1.13 0.02 -3.37
C LEU A 103 -0.21 -1.18 -3.62
N TYR A 104 1.05 -1.12 -3.16
CA TYR A 104 1.96 -2.27 -3.28
C TYR A 104 1.50 -3.49 -2.47
N LEU A 105 0.92 -3.28 -1.28
CA LEU A 105 0.37 -4.39 -0.48
C LEU A 105 -0.82 -5.07 -1.21
N VAL A 106 -1.71 -4.28 -1.79
CA VAL A 106 -2.84 -4.79 -2.59
C VAL A 106 -2.32 -5.56 -3.80
N ARG A 107 -1.35 -5.01 -4.55
CA ARG A 107 -0.79 -5.69 -5.72
C ARG A 107 -0.05 -6.98 -5.35
N LEU A 108 0.70 -6.96 -4.25
CA LEU A 108 1.37 -8.15 -3.73
C LEU A 108 0.37 -9.25 -3.36
N ALA A 109 -0.75 -8.88 -2.71
CA ALA A 109 -1.80 -9.84 -2.37
C ALA A 109 -2.45 -10.45 -3.61
N ASP A 110 -2.75 -9.62 -4.62
CA ASP A 110 -3.31 -10.05 -5.91
C ASP A 110 -2.40 -11.05 -6.63
N VAL A 111 -1.13 -10.72 -6.82
CA VAL A 111 -0.15 -11.63 -7.45
C VAL A 111 0.06 -12.92 -6.64
N CYS A 112 -0.10 -12.87 -5.32
CA CYS A 112 -0.03 -14.06 -4.45
C CYS A 112 -1.35 -14.86 -4.40
N GLY A 113 -2.43 -14.40 -5.04
CA GLY A 113 -3.75 -15.06 -4.98
C GLY A 113 -4.41 -14.98 -3.59
N VAL A 114 -4.13 -13.92 -2.84
CA VAL A 114 -4.68 -13.69 -1.49
C VAL A 114 -5.79 -12.66 -1.53
N ASP A 115 -7.00 -13.06 -1.11
CA ASP A 115 -8.07 -12.12 -0.79
C ASP A 115 -7.70 -11.34 0.49
N LEU A 116 -7.11 -10.16 0.29
CA LEU A 116 -6.57 -9.32 1.36
C LEU A 116 -7.67 -8.85 2.32
N GLY A 117 -8.84 -8.48 1.80
CA GLY A 117 -9.98 -8.05 2.60
C GLY A 117 -10.46 -9.15 3.54
N ARG A 118 -10.69 -10.36 3.03
CA ARG A 118 -11.06 -11.51 3.88
C ARG A 118 -9.93 -11.92 4.82
N ALA A 119 -8.67 -11.82 4.41
CA ALA A 119 -7.53 -12.11 5.28
C ALA A 119 -7.47 -11.14 6.47
N ALA A 120 -7.72 -9.85 6.23
CA ALA A 120 -7.78 -8.82 7.28
C ALA A 120 -8.93 -9.08 8.26
N LEU A 121 -10.14 -9.41 7.77
CA LEU A 121 -11.29 -9.75 8.62
C LEU A 121 -11.00 -10.95 9.54
N ARG A 122 -10.46 -12.05 8.98
CA ARG A 122 -10.04 -13.21 9.78
C ARG A 122 -8.96 -12.85 10.81
N LYS A 123 -8.06 -11.93 10.48
CA LYS A 123 -7.00 -11.48 11.38
C LYS A 123 -7.56 -10.65 12.53
N LEU A 124 -8.55 -9.80 12.29
CA LEU A 124 -9.25 -9.04 13.32
C LEU A 124 -9.97 -9.96 14.30
N GLU A 125 -10.67 -10.99 13.82
CA GLU A 125 -11.33 -11.99 14.67
C GLU A 125 -10.32 -12.71 15.58
N LYS A 126 -9.20 -13.16 15.02
CA LYS A 126 -8.10 -13.77 15.80
C LYS A 126 -7.48 -12.80 16.81
N ASN A 127 -7.37 -11.51 16.46
CA ASN A 127 -6.84 -10.50 17.37
C ASN A 127 -7.81 -10.24 18.53
N ALA A 128 -9.13 -10.22 18.28
CA ALA A 128 -10.14 -10.05 19.33
C ALA A 128 -10.12 -11.20 20.34
N GLN A 129 -9.92 -12.44 19.88
CA GLN A 129 -9.72 -13.60 20.76
C GLN A 129 -8.42 -13.51 21.56
N LYS A 130 -7.36 -12.94 20.97
CA LYS A 130 -6.04 -12.79 21.59
C LYS A 130 -5.98 -11.65 22.61
N TYR A 131 -6.86 -10.65 22.50
CA TYR A 131 -6.92 -9.47 23.34
C TYR A 131 -8.37 -9.20 23.77
N PRO A 132 -8.93 -10.01 24.69
CA PRO A 132 -10.30 -9.82 25.14
C PRO A 132 -10.45 -8.48 25.89
N VAL A 133 -11.61 -7.84 25.73
CA VAL A 133 -11.87 -6.49 26.27
C VAL A 133 -11.66 -6.43 27.78
N ASP A 134 -12.14 -7.44 28.51
CA ASP A 134 -12.08 -7.48 29.97
C ASP A 134 -10.65 -7.57 30.51
N ALA A 135 -9.71 -8.11 29.72
CA ALA A 135 -8.30 -8.19 30.11
C ALA A 135 -7.48 -6.97 29.63
N CYS A 136 -7.84 -6.36 28.50
CA CYS A 136 -6.98 -5.41 27.79
C CYS A 136 -7.47 -3.95 27.78
N ARG A 137 -8.61 -3.63 28.40
CA ARG A 137 -9.16 -2.26 28.40
C ARG A 137 -8.20 -1.26 29.05
N GLY A 138 -7.65 -0.35 28.25
CA GLY A 138 -6.72 0.69 28.71
C GLY A 138 -5.26 0.24 28.87
N SER A 139 -4.90 -0.98 28.43
CA SER A 139 -3.54 -1.51 28.54
C SER A 139 -3.06 -2.10 27.20
N SER A 140 -1.86 -1.71 26.77
CA SER A 140 -1.19 -2.21 25.55
C SER A 140 -0.22 -3.36 25.82
N GLN A 141 -0.26 -3.95 27.01
CA GLN A 141 0.62 -5.08 27.35
C GLN A 141 0.45 -6.23 26.36
N LYS A 142 1.55 -6.94 26.06
CA LYS A 142 1.52 -8.11 25.19
C LYS A 142 0.63 -9.17 25.81
N TYR A 143 -0.09 -9.92 24.97
CA TYR A 143 -1.04 -10.97 25.37
C TYR A 143 -0.48 -12.03 26.33
N THR A 144 0.84 -12.25 26.32
CA THR A 144 1.52 -13.16 27.27
C THR A 144 1.26 -12.74 28.72
N ALA A 145 1.19 -11.43 28.99
CA ALA A 145 0.89 -10.90 30.32
C ALA A 145 -0.54 -11.23 30.80
N TYR A 146 -1.50 -11.44 29.88
CA TYR A 146 -2.89 -11.75 30.25
C TYR A 146 -3.14 -13.25 30.40
N GLN A 147 -2.41 -14.12 29.67
CA GLN A 147 -2.52 -15.57 29.82
C GLN A 147 -1.92 -16.07 31.14
N GLU A 148 -0.89 -15.40 31.66
CA GLU A 148 -0.31 -15.70 32.98
C GLU A 148 -1.27 -15.32 34.12
N ALA A 149 -1.98 -14.18 33.99
CA ALA A 149 -2.95 -13.71 35.00
C ALA A 149 -4.18 -14.63 35.15
N GLU A 150 -4.72 -15.19 34.06
CA GLU A 150 -5.82 -16.17 34.14
C GLU A 150 -5.37 -17.52 34.74
N ALA A 151 -4.12 -17.93 34.50
CA ALA A 151 -3.56 -19.17 35.06
C ALA A 151 -3.30 -19.08 36.58
N GLU A 152 -3.04 -17.88 37.10
CA GLU A 152 -2.87 -17.62 38.53
C GLU A 152 -4.20 -17.45 39.27
N GLY A 153 -5.21 -16.82 38.64
CA GLY A 153 -6.55 -16.64 39.21
C GLY A 153 -7.38 -17.93 39.32
N SER A 154 -7.08 -18.95 38.52
CA SER A 154 -7.76 -20.27 38.55
C SER A 154 -7.22 -21.22 39.62
N LYS A 155 -6.20 -20.81 40.39
CA LYS A 155 -5.58 -21.60 41.49
C LYS A 155 -6.02 -21.20 42.90
N SER A 156 -7.01 -20.32 43.05
CA SER A 156 -7.61 -19.96 44.36
C SER A 156 -8.99 -20.58 44.58
#